data_AF-A0A5C8BXU8-F1
#
_entry.id   AF-A0A5C8BXU8-F1
#
_cell.length_a   1.000
_cell.length_b   1.000
_cell.length_c   1.000
_cell.angle_alpha   90.00
_cell.angle_beta   90.00
_cell.angle_gamma   90.00
#
_symmetry.space_group_name_H-M   'P 1'
#
loop_
_entity.id
_entity.type
_entity.pdbx_description
1 polymer ?
#
loop_
_entity_poly.entity_id
_entity_poly.type
_entity_poly.pdbx_seq_one_letter_code
_entity_poly.pdbx_strand_id
1 'polypeptide(L)'
;MARIRPRGRRRVDAAHCSVRGTSRCLVCAVRGVDRSDACEHRRWSAAARHCGNRRKRRGAAVNTTLELTDAPQPTKKPRSAIWQPRQPVFWLLLVLLAVSVYLTVLQLAALISGVQGLLAALVLGGIQVVLLALIARVLPKVKGRQPASLRLVALAWGGLVACSFAAEANTAASELYGKIGLSSFAASLSAPINEDLLRLLGVLLVLSLAWSLGRLTVMDGVVYGFIVGAGFEIIENLFYALHSTDFMATVSTGIMRLLVGFGLHALWTTVGGAALAYCLSRRQIGLSARWWVIVPCMLVPMLLHAAWDAPHFSMFTVLTFALLFVYYGLTVTAFLLAVRWGRRSDAALLA
;
A
#
# COMPACT_ATOMS: atom_id res chain seq x y z
N MET A 1 60.09 -6.35 57.01
CA MET A 1 59.02 -5.39 57.38
C MET A 1 57.68 -6.02 56.98
N ALA A 2 57.00 -6.74 57.87
CA ALA A 2 55.93 -6.24 58.75
C ALA A 2 54.76 -5.63 57.94
N ARG A 3 53.48 -6.05 58.01
CA ARG A 3 52.74 -6.84 59.02
C ARG A 3 51.31 -7.19 58.48
N ILE A 4 50.81 -8.37 58.86
CA ILE A 4 49.45 -8.66 59.40
C ILE A 4 48.25 -8.94 58.44
N ARG A 5 47.89 -10.25 58.39
CA ARG A 5 46.56 -10.90 58.18
C ARG A 5 45.55 -10.56 59.32
N PRO A 6 44.27 -11.04 59.44
CA PRO A 6 43.49 -12.01 58.63
C PRO A 6 41.96 -11.73 58.44
N ARG A 7 41.36 -12.56 57.56
CA ARG A 7 40.03 -13.27 57.61
C ARG A 7 38.80 -12.65 58.31
N GLY A 8 37.64 -12.74 57.62
CA GLY A 8 36.33 -12.87 58.27
C GLY A 8 35.11 -13.10 57.36
N ARG A 9 34.71 -14.37 57.19
CA ARG A 9 33.34 -14.98 57.06
C ARG A 9 32.26 -14.31 56.16
N ARG A 10 31.82 -14.95 55.06
CA ARG A 10 30.67 -15.91 54.88
C ARG A 10 29.28 -15.43 55.32
N ARG A 11 28.33 -15.35 54.37
CA ARG A 11 26.96 -15.97 54.35
C ARG A 11 26.24 -15.58 53.03
N VAL A 12 25.86 -16.53 52.16
CA VAL A 12 24.61 -17.33 52.10
C VAL A 12 23.41 -16.54 51.54
N ASP A 13 23.03 -16.93 50.31
CA ASP A 13 21.71 -17.15 49.72
C ASP A 13 20.52 -16.24 50.08
N ALA A 14 19.85 -15.74 49.04
CA ALA A 14 18.52 -16.21 48.61
C ALA A 14 17.74 -15.11 47.85
N ALA A 15 17.19 -15.50 46.72
CA ALA A 15 16.20 -14.75 45.96
C ALA A 15 14.94 -14.46 46.76
N HIS A 16 14.25 -13.35 46.49
CA HIS A 16 12.78 -13.30 46.52
C HIS A 16 12.20 -12.23 45.59
N CYS A 17 11.23 -12.69 44.81
CA CYS A 17 10.35 -11.95 43.92
C CYS A 17 9.31 -11.14 44.71
N SER A 18 8.89 -9.97 44.21
CA SER A 18 7.67 -9.32 44.69
C SER A 18 6.99 -8.51 43.58
N VAL A 19 5.84 -9.03 43.18
CA VAL A 19 4.76 -8.45 42.36
C VAL A 19 4.11 -7.25 43.07
N ARG A 20 3.73 -6.21 42.31
CA ARG A 20 2.56 -5.28 42.46
C ARG A 20 2.83 -4.03 41.61
N GLY A 21 1.90 -3.42 40.87
CA GLY A 21 0.48 -3.64 40.72
C GLY A 21 -0.11 -2.68 39.67
N THR A 22 -1.22 -3.14 39.08
CA THR A 22 -2.40 -2.40 38.61
C THR A 22 -2.23 -1.15 37.74
N SER A 23 -2.59 -1.38 36.48
CA SER A 23 -2.86 -0.48 35.36
C SER A 23 -3.79 0.69 35.70
N ARG A 24 -3.36 1.88 35.26
CA ARG A 24 -4.18 3.10 35.18
C ARG A 24 -5.29 2.92 34.13
N CYS A 25 -6.54 2.98 34.57
CA CYS A 25 -7.62 3.51 33.74
C CYS A 25 -7.58 5.04 33.84
N LEU A 26 -7.44 5.74 32.72
CA LEU A 26 -7.86 7.14 32.62
C LEU A 26 -8.61 7.30 31.29
N VAL A 27 -9.93 7.17 31.41
CA VAL A 27 -10.94 7.58 30.43
C VAL A 27 -11.62 8.82 31.02
N CYS A 28 -11.96 9.77 30.15
CA CYS A 28 -12.74 11.00 30.37
C CYS A 28 -12.01 12.21 30.97
N ALA A 29 -11.42 13.00 30.06
CA ALA A 29 -11.28 14.45 30.23
C ALA A 29 -12.44 15.13 29.50
N VAL A 30 -13.47 15.54 30.23
CA VAL A 30 -14.49 16.50 29.77
C VAL A 30 -14.91 17.37 30.97
N ARG A 31 -14.80 18.68 30.75
CA ARG A 31 -15.32 19.82 31.54
C ARG A 31 -14.57 20.18 32.82
N GLY A 32 -13.94 21.36 32.74
CA GLY A 32 -13.40 22.06 33.89
C GLY A 32 -14.51 22.59 34.80
N VAL A 33 -14.23 22.53 36.09
CA VAL A 33 -14.77 23.41 37.12
C VAL A 33 -13.66 23.61 38.15
N ASP A 34 -13.69 24.81 38.72
CA ASP A 34 -12.69 25.55 39.46
C ASP A 34 -12.19 24.91 40.77
N ARG A 35 -11.06 25.44 41.24
CA ARG A 35 -10.47 25.23 42.57
C ARG A 35 -11.37 25.84 43.65
N SER A 36 -11.59 25.11 44.74
CA SER A 36 -11.41 25.61 46.12
C SER A 36 -11.80 24.55 47.15
N ASP A 37 -11.02 24.52 48.24
CA ASP A 37 -11.39 24.04 49.58
C ASP A 37 -11.68 22.54 49.77
N ALA A 38 -11.50 21.95 50.93
CA ALA A 38 -10.57 22.15 52.02
C ALA A 38 -10.56 20.80 52.75
N CYS A 39 -9.43 20.53 53.37
CA CYS A 39 -9.18 19.47 54.33
C CYS A 39 -10.32 19.33 55.35
N GLU A 40 -10.88 18.14 55.58
CA GLU A 40 -11.31 17.78 56.92
C GLU A 40 -11.36 16.27 57.18
N HIS A 41 -10.70 15.90 58.27
CA HIS A 41 -10.66 14.60 58.90
C HIS A 41 -12.04 14.13 59.37
N ARG A 42 -12.31 12.83 59.25
CA ARG A 42 -12.93 12.06 60.36
C ARG A 42 -12.75 10.55 60.17
N ARG A 43 -12.00 9.96 61.10
CA ARG A 43 -12.05 8.53 61.45
C ARG A 43 -13.46 8.22 61.96
N TRP A 44 -13.88 6.96 61.93
CA TRP A 44 -14.39 6.20 63.08
C TRP A 44 -14.79 4.78 62.64
N SER A 45 -14.72 3.88 63.61
CA SER A 45 -14.50 2.44 63.50
C SER A 45 -15.79 1.63 63.57
N ALA A 46 -15.72 0.42 63.01
CA ALA A 46 -16.31 -0.85 63.48
C ALA A 46 -17.81 -0.92 63.86
N ALA A 47 -18.54 -1.80 63.16
CA ALA A 47 -19.57 -2.64 63.78
C ALA A 47 -19.74 -3.97 63.02
N ALA A 48 -19.25 -5.05 63.62
CA ALA A 48 -19.61 -6.43 63.30
C ALA A 48 -20.96 -6.78 63.95
N ARG A 49 -21.75 -7.66 63.32
CA ARG A 49 -22.77 -8.58 63.89
C ARG A 49 -23.42 -9.33 62.72
N HIS A 50 -23.21 -10.64 62.53
CA HIS A 50 -23.78 -11.81 63.22
C HIS A 50 -24.86 -12.53 62.38
N CYS A 51 -24.49 -13.64 61.74
CA CYS A 51 -25.30 -14.86 61.50
C CYS A 51 -24.40 -15.83 60.71
N GLY A 52 -24.22 -17.11 61.02
CA GLY A 52 -25.09 -18.03 61.75
C GLY A 52 -25.05 -19.39 61.05
N ASN A 53 -23.88 -20.02 61.10
CA ASN A 53 -23.52 -21.43 60.88
C ASN A 53 -24.67 -22.46 60.67
N ARG A 54 -24.68 -23.19 59.54
CA ARG A 54 -25.12 -24.60 59.48
C ARG A 54 -24.08 -25.46 58.76
N ARG A 55 -23.66 -26.51 59.47
CA ARG A 55 -22.55 -27.41 59.14
C ARG A 55 -23.07 -28.73 58.54
N LYS A 56 -22.24 -29.29 57.65
CA LYS A 56 -22.00 -30.72 57.31
C LYS A 56 -23.06 -31.44 56.46
N ARG A 57 -22.63 -31.99 55.30
CA ARG A 57 -22.07 -33.36 55.18
C ARG A 57 -21.68 -33.72 53.73
N ARG A 58 -20.52 -34.41 53.62
CA ARG A 58 -20.05 -35.35 52.56
C ARG A 58 -19.71 -34.69 51.20
N GLY A 59 -18.51 -34.79 50.63
CA GLY A 59 -17.54 -35.89 50.66
C GLY A 59 -17.60 -36.65 49.33
N ALA A 60 -17.04 -36.07 48.26
CA ALA A 60 -16.63 -36.77 47.05
C ALA A 60 -15.67 -35.86 46.27
N ALA A 61 -14.37 -36.13 46.40
CA ALA A 61 -13.38 -35.62 45.48
C ALA A 61 -13.54 -36.38 44.17
N VAL A 62 -13.95 -35.69 43.11
CA VAL A 62 -13.83 -36.19 41.74
C VAL A 62 -12.79 -35.32 41.06
N ASN A 63 -11.58 -35.85 40.99
CA ASN A 63 -10.56 -35.37 40.07
C ASN A 63 -11.01 -35.76 38.66
N THR A 64 -11.83 -34.93 38.03
CA THR A 64 -12.05 -35.03 36.58
C THR A 64 -10.94 -34.23 35.93
N THR A 65 -9.92 -34.95 35.48
CA THR A 65 -8.96 -34.47 34.47
C THR A 65 -9.73 -33.90 33.29
N LEU A 66 -9.69 -32.58 33.13
CA LEU A 66 -10.01 -31.89 31.88
C LEU A 66 -8.95 -32.32 30.86
N GLU A 67 -9.19 -33.44 30.19
CA GLU A 67 -8.56 -33.76 28.92
C GLU A 67 -9.02 -32.69 27.92
N LEU A 68 -8.21 -31.63 27.80
CA LEU A 68 -8.19 -30.79 26.61
C LEU A 68 -7.70 -31.69 25.47
N THR A 69 -8.64 -32.35 24.79
CA THR A 69 -8.38 -32.87 23.46
C THR A 69 -8.10 -31.67 22.56
N ASP A 70 -6.82 -31.34 22.41
CA ASP A 70 -6.27 -30.51 21.34
C ASP A 70 -6.47 -31.27 20.02
N ALA A 71 -7.71 -31.34 19.56
CA ALA A 71 -7.99 -31.72 18.18
C ALA A 71 -7.35 -30.63 17.30
N PRO A 72 -6.44 -30.98 16.37
CA PRO A 72 -5.91 -30.00 15.43
C PRO A 72 -7.09 -29.38 14.69
N GLN A 73 -7.33 -28.09 14.91
CA GLN A 73 -8.32 -27.35 14.14
C GLN A 73 -7.97 -27.56 12.66
N PRO A 74 -8.92 -27.98 11.81
CA PRO A 74 -8.64 -28.20 10.40
C PRO A 74 -8.08 -26.89 9.85
N THR A 75 -6.82 -26.94 9.42
CA THR A 75 -6.17 -25.81 8.78
C THR A 75 -7.02 -25.47 7.57
N LYS A 76 -7.78 -24.37 7.65
CA LYS A 76 -8.61 -23.91 6.53
C LYS A 76 -7.66 -23.81 5.34
N LYS A 77 -7.87 -24.67 4.32
CA LYS A 77 -7.13 -24.58 3.06
C LYS A 77 -7.13 -23.11 2.65
N PRO A 78 -5.96 -22.52 2.33
CA PRO A 78 -5.90 -21.12 1.98
C PRO A 78 -6.86 -20.92 0.82
N ARG A 79 -7.92 -20.13 1.04
CA ARG A 79 -8.80 -19.70 -0.04
C ARG A 79 -7.88 -19.11 -1.09
N SER A 80 -7.95 -19.59 -2.33
CA SER A 80 -7.20 -18.95 -3.42
C SER A 80 -7.61 -17.48 -3.43
N ALA A 81 -6.65 -16.59 -3.19
CA ALA A 81 -6.92 -15.17 -2.96
C ALA A 81 -7.73 -14.48 -4.09
N ILE A 82 -7.73 -15.05 -5.30
CA ILE A 82 -8.48 -14.52 -6.45
C ILE A 82 -9.91 -15.09 -6.53
N TRP A 83 -10.11 -16.39 -6.28
CA TRP A 83 -11.41 -17.03 -6.52
C TRP A 83 -12.41 -16.65 -5.43
N GLN A 84 -13.10 -15.53 -5.65
CA GLN A 84 -14.08 -14.96 -4.73
C GLN A 84 -15.42 -14.72 -5.45
N PRO A 85 -16.09 -15.73 -6.04
CA PRO A 85 -17.29 -15.57 -6.85
C PRO A 85 -18.51 -15.01 -6.09
N ARG A 86 -18.45 -15.01 -4.75
CA ARG A 86 -19.46 -14.39 -3.89
C ARG A 86 -19.33 -12.86 -3.81
N GLN A 87 -18.21 -12.28 -4.25
CA GLN A 87 -17.98 -10.85 -4.23
C GLN A 87 -18.29 -10.24 -5.60
N PRO A 88 -19.09 -9.16 -5.70
CA PRO A 88 -19.40 -8.53 -6.99
C PRO A 88 -18.13 -7.98 -7.67
N VAL A 89 -17.13 -7.55 -6.89
CA VAL A 89 -15.85 -7.04 -7.40
C VAL A 89 -15.09 -8.07 -8.24
N PHE A 90 -15.27 -9.37 -7.96
CA PHE A 90 -14.65 -10.45 -8.73
C PHE A 90 -15.23 -10.52 -10.14
N TRP A 91 -16.54 -10.43 -10.29
CA TRP A 91 -17.20 -10.45 -11.60
C TRP A 91 -16.92 -9.18 -12.40
N LEU A 92 -16.93 -8.02 -11.72
CA LEU A 92 -16.52 -6.75 -12.33
C LEU A 92 -15.10 -6.85 -12.90
N LEU A 93 -14.15 -7.40 -12.12
CA LEU A 93 -12.78 -7.63 -12.58
C LEU A 93 -12.75 -8.50 -13.85
N LEU A 94 -13.48 -9.62 -13.87
CA LEU A 94 -13.48 -10.53 -15.02
C LEU A 94 -14.02 -9.88 -16.29
N VAL A 95 -15.13 -9.14 -16.18
CA VAL A 95 -15.73 -8.44 -17.33
C VAL A 95 -14.79 -7.36 -17.85
N LEU A 96 -14.25 -6.52 -16.96
CA LEU A 96 -13.32 -5.47 -17.35
C LEU A 96 -12.05 -6.03 -17.99
N LEU A 97 -11.48 -7.12 -17.43
CA LEU A 97 -10.33 -7.78 -18.04
C LEU A 97 -10.65 -8.33 -19.43
N ALA A 98 -11.80 -8.98 -19.62
CA ALA A 98 -12.19 -9.54 -20.92
C ALA A 98 -12.32 -8.43 -21.98
N VAL A 99 -13.01 -7.34 -21.64
CA VAL A 99 -13.16 -6.17 -22.52
C VAL A 99 -11.80 -5.54 -22.81
N SER A 100 -10.97 -5.32 -21.79
CA SER A 100 -9.65 -4.69 -21.96
C SER A 100 -8.68 -5.54 -22.76
N VAL A 101 -8.69 -6.87 -22.62
CA VAL A 101 -7.88 -7.74 -23.48
C VAL A 101 -8.27 -7.54 -24.94
N TYR A 102 -9.57 -7.53 -25.24
CA TYR A 102 -10.05 -7.27 -26.60
C TYR A 102 -9.60 -5.90 -27.12
N LEU A 103 -9.80 -4.83 -26.34
CA LEU A 103 -9.40 -3.47 -26.72
C LEU A 103 -7.88 -3.36 -26.92
N THR A 104 -7.07 -3.86 -26.00
CA THR A 104 -5.61 -3.82 -26.10
C THR A 104 -5.12 -4.59 -27.31
N VAL A 105 -5.70 -5.76 -27.62
CA VAL A 105 -5.32 -6.53 -28.82
C VAL A 105 -5.63 -5.73 -30.09
N LEU A 106 -6.81 -5.10 -30.19
CA LEU A 106 -7.15 -4.27 -31.34
C LEU A 106 -6.22 -3.07 -31.49
N GLN A 107 -5.92 -2.38 -30.39
CA GLN A 107 -5.00 -1.24 -30.40
C GLN A 107 -3.58 -1.67 -30.82
N LEU A 108 -3.05 -2.76 -30.25
CA LEU A 108 -1.74 -3.29 -30.65
C LEU A 108 -1.72 -3.71 -32.13
N ALA A 109 -2.76 -4.41 -32.59
CA ALA A 109 -2.84 -4.84 -33.99
C ALA A 109 -2.88 -3.64 -34.95
N ALA A 110 -3.53 -2.54 -34.57
CA ALA A 110 -3.59 -1.32 -35.37
C ALA A 110 -2.25 -0.55 -35.41
N LEU A 111 -1.42 -0.67 -34.36
CA LEU A 111 -0.13 0.02 -34.26
C LEU A 111 1.04 -0.76 -34.91
N ILE A 112 0.93 -2.09 -35.04
CA ILE A 112 2.02 -2.90 -35.60
C ILE A 112 2.11 -2.65 -37.12
N SER A 113 3.09 -1.83 -37.51
CA SER A 113 3.38 -1.48 -38.91
C SER A 113 4.56 -2.27 -39.50
N GLY A 114 5.39 -2.92 -38.67
CA GLY A 114 6.55 -3.68 -39.15
C GLY A 114 7.22 -4.55 -38.08
N VAL A 115 7.81 -5.67 -38.51
CA VAL A 115 8.41 -6.67 -37.60
C VAL A 115 9.61 -6.13 -36.82
N GLN A 116 10.43 -5.27 -37.44
CA GLN A 116 11.62 -4.70 -36.79
C GLN A 116 11.24 -3.78 -35.63
N GLY A 117 10.25 -2.89 -35.83
CA GLY A 117 9.71 -2.02 -34.79
C GLY A 117 9.10 -2.84 -33.65
N LEU A 118 8.30 -3.87 -33.98
CA LEU A 118 7.75 -4.76 -32.98
C LEU A 118 8.84 -5.44 -32.13
N LEU A 119 9.88 -6.00 -32.76
CA LEU A 119 10.99 -6.62 -32.04
C LEU A 119 11.73 -5.63 -31.14
N ALA A 120 11.99 -4.40 -31.61
CA ALA A 120 12.59 -3.35 -30.80
C ALA A 120 11.74 -3.01 -29.57
N ALA A 121 10.44 -2.80 -29.76
CA ALA A 121 9.51 -2.46 -28.70
C ALA A 121 9.42 -3.59 -27.66
N LEU A 122 9.40 -4.85 -28.10
CA LEU A 122 9.40 -6.01 -27.21
C LEU A 122 10.71 -6.16 -26.42
N VAL A 123 11.87 -5.91 -27.04
CA VAL A 123 13.16 -5.96 -26.33
C VAL A 123 13.23 -4.86 -25.27
N LEU A 124 12.90 -3.62 -25.61
CA LEU A 124 12.92 -2.48 -24.69
C LEU A 124 11.89 -2.66 -23.56
N GLY A 125 10.67 -3.10 -23.89
CA GLY A 125 9.65 -3.45 -22.90
C GLY A 125 10.08 -4.61 -21.99
N GLY A 126 10.77 -5.62 -22.54
CA GLY A 126 11.34 -6.72 -21.76
C GLY A 126 12.38 -6.24 -20.75
N ILE A 127 13.28 -5.34 -21.15
CA ILE A 127 14.24 -4.70 -20.24
C ILE A 127 13.50 -3.96 -19.13
N GLN A 128 12.50 -3.15 -19.47
CA GLN A 128 11.70 -2.41 -18.50
C GLN A 128 11.01 -3.33 -17.48
N VAL A 129 10.40 -4.44 -17.95
CA VAL A 129 9.80 -5.46 -17.09
C VAL A 129 10.81 -6.00 -16.09
N VAL A 130 12.03 -6.32 -16.55
CA VAL A 130 13.09 -6.83 -15.66
C VAL A 130 13.46 -5.78 -14.61
N LEU A 131 13.69 -4.53 -15.01
CA LEU A 131 14.07 -3.45 -14.08
C LEU A 131 12.97 -3.18 -13.03
N LEU A 132 11.71 -3.07 -13.45
CA LEU A 132 10.57 -2.90 -12.55
C LEU A 132 10.39 -4.11 -11.63
N ALA A 133 10.61 -5.33 -12.13
CA ALA A 133 10.56 -6.53 -11.32
C ALA A 133 11.69 -6.57 -10.26
N LEU A 134 12.88 -6.05 -10.57
CA LEU A 134 13.98 -5.92 -9.60
C LEU A 134 13.60 -4.94 -8.47
N ILE A 135 13.00 -3.79 -8.81
CA ILE A 135 12.49 -2.83 -7.80
C ILE A 135 11.40 -3.49 -6.94
N ALA A 136 10.43 -4.16 -7.59
CA ALA A 136 9.38 -4.88 -6.88
C ALA A 136 9.93 -6.01 -5.98
N ARG A 137 11.07 -6.61 -6.31
CA ARG A 137 11.73 -7.65 -5.50
C ARG A 137 12.34 -7.08 -4.22
N VAL A 138 12.94 -5.89 -4.27
CA VAL A 138 13.59 -5.25 -3.11
C VAL A 138 12.62 -4.52 -2.19
N LEU A 139 11.39 -4.26 -2.64
CA LEU A 139 10.34 -3.71 -1.78
C LEU A 139 10.14 -4.60 -0.53
N PRO A 140 10.04 -4.01 0.67
CA PRO A 140 9.85 -4.77 1.90
C PRO A 140 8.57 -5.62 1.83
N LYS A 141 8.70 -6.91 2.15
CA LYS A 141 7.58 -7.86 2.13
C LYS A 141 7.55 -8.62 3.44
N VAL A 142 6.36 -8.74 4.00
CA VAL A 142 6.09 -9.71 5.06
C VAL A 142 5.54 -10.98 4.40
N LYS A 143 6.14 -12.12 4.74
CA LYS A 143 5.78 -13.41 4.14
C LYS A 143 4.28 -13.69 4.29
N GLY A 144 3.63 -14.02 3.17
CA GLY A 144 2.22 -14.42 3.14
C GLY A 144 1.20 -13.29 3.02
N ARG A 145 1.57 -12.01 3.12
CA ARG A 145 0.62 -10.88 3.04
C ARG A 145 0.20 -10.51 1.62
N GLN A 146 1.14 -10.50 0.68
CA GLN A 146 0.89 -10.12 -0.72
C GLN A 146 0.97 -11.35 -1.66
N PRO A 147 -0.08 -12.20 -1.73
CA PRO A 147 -0.05 -13.41 -2.55
C PRO A 147 0.23 -13.09 -4.01
N ALA A 148 0.99 -13.98 -4.67
CA ALA A 148 1.39 -13.79 -6.07
C ALA A 148 0.20 -13.59 -7.01
N SER A 149 -0.91 -14.25 -6.70
CA SER A 149 -2.15 -14.15 -7.46
C SER A 149 -2.73 -12.73 -7.45
N LEU A 150 -2.82 -12.05 -6.30
CA LEU A 150 -3.25 -10.64 -6.26
C LEU A 150 -2.24 -9.68 -6.88
N ARG A 151 -0.93 -10.02 -6.85
CA ARG A 151 0.09 -9.25 -7.58
C ARG A 151 -0.10 -9.36 -9.09
N LEU A 152 -0.49 -10.54 -9.59
CA LEU A 152 -0.84 -10.72 -11.00
C LEU A 152 -2.10 -9.93 -11.38
N VAL A 153 -3.12 -9.92 -10.52
CA VAL A 153 -4.32 -9.07 -10.74
C VAL A 153 -3.97 -7.59 -10.77
N ALA A 154 -3.10 -7.12 -9.86
CA ALA A 154 -2.61 -5.75 -9.86
C ALA A 154 -1.91 -5.39 -11.19
N LEU A 155 -1.01 -6.27 -11.65
CA LEU A 155 -0.28 -6.07 -12.89
C LEU A 155 -1.24 -6.05 -14.10
N ALA A 156 -2.17 -7.00 -14.15
CA ALA A 156 -3.16 -7.11 -15.22
C ALA A 156 -4.13 -5.92 -15.23
N TRP A 157 -4.56 -5.43 -14.06
CA TRP A 157 -5.38 -4.22 -13.99
C TRP A 157 -4.63 -3.02 -14.56
N GLY A 158 -3.39 -2.79 -14.10
CA GLY A 158 -2.58 -1.68 -14.58
C GLY A 158 -2.39 -1.71 -16.10
N GLY A 159 -1.89 -2.84 -16.60
CA GLY A 159 -1.52 -2.95 -18.01
C GLY A 159 -2.70 -3.09 -18.95
N LEU A 160 -3.77 -3.78 -18.56
CA LEU A 160 -4.90 -4.02 -19.46
C LEU A 160 -6.01 -3.02 -19.17
N VAL A 161 -6.58 -3.04 -17.96
CA VAL A 161 -7.78 -2.24 -17.66
C VAL A 161 -7.49 -0.75 -17.64
N ALA A 162 -6.56 -0.31 -16.79
CA ALA A 162 -6.27 1.10 -16.66
C ALA A 162 -5.70 1.69 -17.96
N CYS A 163 -4.77 0.99 -18.62
CA CYS A 163 -4.16 1.48 -19.86
C CYS A 163 -5.17 1.59 -21.02
N SER A 164 -5.95 0.54 -21.32
CA SER A 164 -6.92 0.57 -22.43
C SER A 164 -8.01 1.63 -22.24
N PHE A 165 -8.61 1.70 -21.05
CA PHE A 165 -9.65 2.70 -20.76
C PHE A 165 -9.09 4.13 -20.72
N ALA A 166 -7.86 4.31 -20.23
CA ALA A 166 -7.21 5.61 -20.25
C ALA A 166 -6.93 6.07 -21.68
N ALA A 167 -6.49 5.19 -22.57
CA ALA A 167 -6.24 5.52 -23.97
C ALA A 167 -7.51 6.06 -24.67
N GLU A 168 -8.66 5.40 -24.47
CA GLU A 168 -9.95 5.86 -25.01
C GLU A 168 -10.39 7.19 -24.37
N ALA A 169 -10.27 7.31 -23.04
CA ALA A 169 -10.65 8.52 -22.31
C ALA A 169 -9.77 9.73 -22.67
N ASN A 170 -8.47 9.52 -22.85
CA ASN A 170 -7.52 10.54 -23.27
C ASN A 170 -7.77 10.98 -24.71
N THR A 171 -8.12 10.05 -25.61
CA THR A 171 -8.52 10.36 -26.99
C THR A 171 -9.76 11.27 -27.00
N ALA A 172 -10.82 10.87 -26.30
CA ALA A 172 -12.05 11.66 -26.21
C ALA A 172 -11.80 13.05 -25.56
N ALA A 173 -10.99 13.11 -24.51
CA ALA A 173 -10.62 14.38 -23.87
C ALA A 173 -9.81 15.28 -24.80
N SER A 174 -8.89 14.70 -25.58
CA SER A 174 -8.06 15.45 -26.53
C SER A 174 -8.89 16.10 -27.63
N GLU A 175 -9.92 15.41 -28.14
CA GLU A 175 -10.87 15.99 -29.09
C GLU A 175 -11.63 17.19 -28.49
N LEU A 176 -12.06 17.09 -27.23
CA LEU A 176 -12.75 18.18 -26.54
C LEU A 176 -11.83 19.38 -26.32
N TYR A 177 -10.60 19.15 -25.82
CA TYR A 177 -9.61 20.22 -25.63
C TYR A 177 -9.22 20.87 -26.96
N GLY A 178 -9.15 20.10 -28.05
CA GLY A 178 -8.96 20.64 -29.39
C GLY A 178 -10.04 21.65 -29.79
N LYS A 179 -11.32 21.36 -29.50
CA LYS A 179 -12.45 22.26 -29.81
C LYS A 179 -12.41 23.60 -29.08
N ILE A 180 -11.72 23.68 -27.95
CA ILE A 180 -11.59 24.92 -27.14
C ILE A 180 -10.19 25.54 -27.22
N GLY A 181 -9.36 25.12 -28.17
CA GLY A 181 -8.03 25.71 -28.41
C GLY A 181 -6.96 25.32 -27.40
N LEU A 182 -7.15 24.22 -26.66
CA LEU A 182 -6.21 23.72 -25.65
C LEU A 182 -5.50 22.42 -26.08
N SER A 183 -5.39 22.15 -27.39
CA SER A 183 -4.79 20.92 -27.91
C SER A 183 -3.39 20.65 -27.37
N SER A 184 -2.54 21.67 -27.25
CA SER A 184 -1.17 21.52 -26.73
C SER A 184 -1.14 21.05 -25.26
N PHE A 185 -2.16 21.35 -24.47
CA PHE A 185 -2.25 20.96 -23.06
C PHE A 185 -3.15 19.74 -22.84
N ALA A 186 -3.70 19.14 -23.90
CA ALA A 186 -4.68 18.07 -23.80
C ALA A 186 -4.17 16.91 -22.94
N ALA A 187 -2.98 16.39 -23.25
CA ALA A 187 -2.34 15.31 -22.49
C ALA A 187 -2.12 15.70 -21.02
N SER A 188 -1.54 16.88 -20.78
CA SER A 188 -1.24 17.40 -19.44
C SER A 188 -2.48 17.56 -18.56
N LEU A 189 -3.64 17.80 -19.16
CA LEU A 189 -4.91 17.98 -18.47
C LEU A 189 -5.67 16.65 -18.31
N SER A 190 -5.67 15.80 -19.34
CA SER A 190 -6.46 14.57 -19.36
C SER A 190 -5.77 13.39 -18.67
N ALA A 191 -4.48 13.17 -18.97
CA ALA A 191 -3.76 11.97 -18.53
C ALA A 191 -3.68 11.85 -17.00
N PRO A 192 -3.39 12.91 -16.22
CA PRO A 192 -3.37 12.80 -14.77
C PRO A 192 -4.73 12.42 -14.18
N ILE A 193 -5.82 12.94 -14.76
CA ILE A 193 -7.17 12.63 -14.28
C ILE A 193 -7.55 11.20 -14.66
N ASN A 194 -7.44 10.85 -15.94
CA ASN A 194 -7.91 9.56 -16.44
C ASN A 194 -7.05 8.41 -15.90
N GLU A 195 -5.73 8.54 -16.00
CA GLU A 195 -4.81 7.45 -15.72
C GLU A 195 -4.58 7.25 -14.23
N ASP A 196 -4.31 8.31 -13.46
CA ASP A 196 -4.00 8.15 -12.04
C ASP A 196 -5.23 7.67 -11.27
N LEU A 197 -6.44 8.08 -11.67
CA LEU A 197 -7.68 7.56 -11.08
C LEU A 197 -7.92 6.10 -11.46
N LEU A 198 -7.76 5.72 -12.73
CA LEU A 198 -7.92 4.32 -13.16
C LEU A 198 -6.89 3.40 -12.50
N ARG A 199 -5.65 3.86 -12.32
CA ARG A 199 -4.62 3.13 -11.56
C ARG A 199 -4.99 3.03 -10.08
N LEU A 200 -5.45 4.11 -9.44
CA LEU A 200 -5.88 4.07 -8.04
C LEU A 200 -7.08 3.14 -7.83
N LEU A 201 -8.04 3.09 -8.77
CA LEU A 201 -9.16 2.14 -8.76
C LEU A 201 -8.66 0.68 -8.80
N GLY A 202 -7.59 0.40 -9.53
CA GLY A 202 -6.93 -0.90 -9.51
C GLY A 202 -6.38 -1.27 -8.15
N VAL A 203 -5.71 -0.32 -7.50
CA VAL A 203 -5.21 -0.51 -6.14
C VAL A 203 -6.38 -0.75 -5.17
N LEU A 204 -7.46 0.02 -5.28
CA LEU A 204 -8.67 -0.19 -4.49
C LEU A 204 -9.25 -1.58 -4.67
N LEU A 205 -9.36 -2.04 -5.91
CA LEU A 205 -9.90 -3.36 -6.24
C LEU A 205 -9.04 -4.46 -5.59
N VAL A 206 -7.72 -4.39 -5.77
CA VAL A 206 -6.82 -5.41 -5.23
C VAL A 206 -6.80 -5.40 -3.70
N LEU A 207 -6.82 -4.22 -3.08
CA LEU A 207 -6.93 -4.11 -1.62
C LEU A 207 -8.29 -4.61 -1.10
N SER A 208 -9.36 -4.46 -1.87
CA SER A 208 -10.69 -4.99 -1.53
C SER A 208 -10.71 -6.52 -1.58
N LEU A 209 -10.04 -7.13 -2.57
CA LEU A 209 -9.84 -8.58 -2.63
C LEU A 209 -8.95 -9.08 -1.48
N ALA A 210 -7.91 -8.31 -1.14
CA ALA A 210 -6.99 -8.61 -0.04
C ALA A 210 -7.64 -8.44 1.35
N TRP A 211 -8.70 -7.62 1.46
CA TRP A 211 -9.40 -7.31 2.71
C TRP A 211 -9.82 -8.57 3.49
N SER A 212 -10.24 -9.62 2.78
CA SER A 212 -10.71 -10.87 3.39
C SER A 212 -9.59 -11.81 3.83
N LEU A 213 -8.33 -11.54 3.44
CA LEU A 213 -7.17 -12.39 3.71
C LEU A 213 -6.47 -12.06 5.02
N GLY A 214 -6.69 -10.85 5.55
CA GLY A 214 -6.10 -10.42 6.80
C GLY A 214 -6.18 -8.92 7.00
N ARG A 215 -5.60 -8.47 8.11
CA ARG A 215 -5.47 -7.04 8.43
C ARG A 215 -4.58 -6.37 7.40
N LEU A 216 -5.04 -5.35 6.69
CA LEU A 216 -4.29 -4.54 5.73
C LEU A 216 -3.29 -3.61 6.44
N THR A 217 -2.20 -3.29 5.76
CA THR A 217 -1.21 -2.29 6.16
C THR A 217 -0.93 -1.33 5.01
N VAL A 218 -0.28 -0.21 5.31
CA VAL A 218 0.14 0.75 4.28
C VAL A 218 1.09 0.10 3.28
N MET A 219 1.91 -0.86 3.71
CA MET A 219 2.81 -1.59 2.82
C MET A 219 2.08 -2.41 1.75
N ASP A 220 0.88 -2.93 2.04
CA ASP A 220 0.08 -3.60 0.99
C ASP A 220 -0.29 -2.62 -0.13
N GLY A 221 -0.65 -1.39 0.23
CA GLY A 221 -0.90 -0.30 -0.72
C GLY A 221 0.33 0.10 -1.51
N VAL A 222 1.51 0.14 -0.87
CA VAL A 222 2.79 0.40 -1.53
C VAL A 222 3.08 -0.67 -2.58
N VAL A 223 3.00 -1.95 -2.21
CA VAL A 223 3.33 -3.06 -3.10
C VAL A 223 2.33 -3.18 -4.24
N TYR A 224 1.03 -3.14 -3.96
CA TYR A 224 0.02 -3.22 -5.01
C TYR A 224 -0.03 -1.96 -5.87
N GLY A 225 0.16 -0.77 -5.28
CA GLY A 225 0.29 0.49 -6.02
C GLY A 225 1.45 0.49 -7.01
N PHE A 226 2.64 0.06 -6.56
CA PHE A 226 3.79 -0.10 -7.43
C PHE A 226 3.49 -1.04 -8.61
N ILE A 227 2.88 -2.20 -8.34
CA ILE A 227 2.63 -3.22 -9.37
C ILE A 227 1.54 -2.78 -10.35
N VAL A 228 0.48 -2.10 -9.90
CA VAL A 228 -0.52 -1.51 -10.80
C VAL A 228 0.13 -0.46 -11.70
N GLY A 229 0.90 0.47 -11.13
CA GLY A 229 1.58 1.50 -11.92
C GLY A 229 2.61 0.90 -12.89
N ALA A 230 3.36 -0.13 -12.47
CA ALA A 230 4.29 -0.85 -13.33
C ALA A 230 3.60 -1.54 -14.51
N GLY A 231 2.45 -2.19 -14.27
CA GLY A 231 1.67 -2.81 -15.35
C GLY A 231 1.22 -1.79 -16.38
N PHE A 232 0.71 -0.64 -15.92
CA PHE A 232 0.31 0.47 -16.77
C PHE A 232 1.46 0.97 -17.63
N GLU A 233 2.60 1.27 -16.99
CA GLU A 233 3.80 1.79 -17.65
C GLU A 233 4.34 0.84 -18.74
N ILE A 234 4.29 -0.48 -18.51
CA ILE A 234 4.77 -1.47 -19.47
C ILE A 234 3.95 -1.43 -20.76
N ILE A 235 2.62 -1.44 -20.65
CA ILE A 235 1.74 -1.48 -21.83
C ILE A 235 1.67 -0.13 -22.51
N GLU A 236 1.65 0.95 -21.73
CA GLU A 236 1.66 2.30 -22.29
C GLU A 236 2.95 2.57 -23.08
N ASN A 237 4.12 2.23 -22.52
CA ASN A 237 5.39 2.38 -23.22
C ASN A 237 5.45 1.54 -24.50
N LEU A 238 4.80 0.37 -24.51
CA LEU A 238 4.65 -0.45 -25.71
C LEU A 238 3.78 0.26 -26.77
N PHE A 239 2.67 0.89 -26.38
CA PHE A 239 1.86 1.71 -27.30
C PHE A 239 2.66 2.85 -27.90
N TYR A 240 3.39 3.62 -27.09
CA TYR A 240 4.23 4.71 -27.58
C TYR A 240 5.32 4.23 -28.54
N ALA A 241 5.98 3.11 -28.22
CA ALA A 241 7.00 2.54 -29.09
C ALA A 241 6.40 2.11 -30.44
N LEU A 242 5.25 1.42 -30.43
CA LEU A 242 4.60 0.92 -31.65
C LEU A 242 3.88 2.01 -32.46
N HIS A 243 3.53 3.14 -31.86
CA HIS A 243 2.98 4.30 -32.58
C HIS A 243 4.03 5.00 -33.46
N SER A 244 5.31 4.67 -33.30
CA SER A 244 6.40 5.27 -34.07
C SER A 244 6.38 4.80 -35.54
N THR A 245 6.77 5.68 -36.46
CA THR A 245 6.63 5.45 -37.92
C THR A 245 7.62 4.46 -38.52
N ASP A 246 8.75 4.23 -37.86
CA ASP A 246 9.82 3.35 -38.32
C ASP A 246 10.62 2.75 -37.14
N PHE A 247 11.58 1.88 -37.46
CA PHE A 247 12.43 1.21 -36.48
C PHE A 247 13.29 2.17 -35.65
N MET A 248 13.89 3.20 -36.27
CA MET A 248 14.72 4.18 -35.55
C MET A 248 13.89 5.04 -34.61
N ALA A 249 12.71 5.49 -35.05
CA ALA A 249 11.76 6.21 -34.22
C ALA A 249 11.28 5.33 -33.05
N THR A 250 10.99 4.05 -33.29
CA THR A 250 10.60 3.09 -32.25
C THR A 250 11.69 2.95 -31.18
N VAL A 251 12.94 2.78 -31.61
CA VAL A 251 14.10 2.67 -30.71
C VAL A 251 14.31 3.97 -29.94
N SER A 252 14.24 5.13 -30.61
CA SER A 252 14.40 6.44 -29.97
C SER A 252 13.34 6.68 -28.89
N THR A 253 12.07 6.48 -29.23
CA THR A 253 10.94 6.59 -28.29
C THR A 253 11.11 5.61 -27.12
N GLY A 254 11.40 4.35 -27.41
CA GLY A 254 11.57 3.34 -26.37
C GLY A 254 12.74 3.62 -25.43
N ILE A 255 13.87 4.13 -25.94
CA ILE A 255 15.02 4.54 -25.11
C ILE A 255 14.65 5.75 -24.24
N MET A 256 13.97 6.76 -24.80
CA MET A 256 13.53 7.92 -24.02
C MET A 256 12.60 7.50 -22.88
N ARG A 257 11.66 6.59 -23.14
CA ARG A 257 10.75 6.09 -22.10
C ARG A 257 11.47 5.20 -21.08
N LEU A 258 12.47 4.42 -21.50
CA LEU A 258 13.25 3.55 -20.62
C LEU A 258 14.30 4.29 -19.77
N LEU A 259 14.83 5.41 -20.22
CA LEU A 259 15.88 6.15 -19.50
C LEU A 259 15.33 7.39 -18.77
N VAL A 260 14.39 8.10 -19.40
CA VAL A 260 13.90 9.40 -18.92
C VAL A 260 12.48 9.30 -18.38
N GLY A 261 11.65 8.37 -18.84
CA GLY A 261 10.28 8.16 -18.32
C GLY A 261 10.15 7.00 -17.32
N PHE A 262 11.26 6.37 -16.95
CA PHE A 262 11.24 5.08 -16.26
C PHE A 262 10.70 5.16 -14.83
N GLY A 263 9.75 4.27 -14.55
CA GLY A 263 9.20 4.06 -13.21
C GLY A 263 8.25 5.16 -12.74
N LEU A 264 8.01 6.21 -13.51
CA LEU A 264 7.21 7.36 -13.07
C LEU A 264 5.81 6.93 -12.63
N HIS A 265 5.08 6.20 -13.49
CA HIS A 265 3.73 5.71 -13.16
C HIS A 265 3.76 4.73 -11.97
N ALA A 266 4.76 3.84 -11.91
CA ALA A 266 4.92 2.91 -10.78
C ALA A 266 5.15 3.63 -9.44
N LEU A 267 6.04 4.63 -9.42
CA LEU A 267 6.41 5.39 -8.23
C LEU A 267 5.27 6.28 -7.75
N TRP A 268 4.58 6.97 -8.65
CA TRP A 268 3.43 7.81 -8.32
C TRP A 268 2.24 7.02 -7.81
N THR A 269 1.90 5.92 -8.48
CA THR A 269 0.78 5.05 -8.06
C THR A 269 1.05 4.44 -6.67
N THR A 270 2.32 4.22 -6.32
CA THR A 270 2.72 3.78 -4.98
C THR A 270 2.29 4.77 -3.90
N VAL A 271 2.40 6.08 -4.15
CA VAL A 271 2.04 7.14 -3.18
C VAL A 271 0.53 7.14 -2.93
N GLY A 272 -0.27 7.11 -4.00
CA GLY A 272 -1.73 6.99 -3.91
C GLY A 272 -2.17 5.69 -3.23
N GLY A 273 -1.53 4.58 -3.61
CA GLY A 273 -1.80 3.26 -3.02
C GLY A 273 -1.51 3.20 -1.52
N ALA A 274 -0.42 3.81 -1.06
CA ALA A 274 -0.10 3.91 0.37
C ALA A 274 -1.18 4.66 1.16
N ALA A 275 -1.63 5.81 0.66
CA ALA A 275 -2.70 6.59 1.28
C ALA A 275 -4.03 5.83 1.31
N LEU A 276 -4.35 5.12 0.24
CA LEU A 276 -5.57 4.32 0.17
C LEU A 276 -5.55 3.16 1.17
N ALA A 277 -4.45 2.42 1.24
CA ALA A 277 -4.28 1.33 2.21
C ALA A 277 -4.26 1.83 3.66
N TYR A 278 -3.73 3.03 3.92
CA TYR A 278 -3.88 3.68 5.23
C TYR A 278 -5.36 3.87 5.61
N CYS A 279 -6.15 4.43 4.70
CA CYS A 279 -7.56 4.69 4.96
C CYS A 279 -8.36 3.40 5.19
N LEU A 280 -8.09 2.39 4.35
CA LEU A 280 -8.74 1.07 4.43
C LEU A 280 -8.33 0.31 5.70
N SER A 281 -7.04 0.27 6.03
CA SER A 281 -6.55 -0.41 7.24
C SER A 281 -7.13 0.19 8.53
N ARG A 282 -7.30 1.51 8.58
CA ARG A 282 -7.99 2.23 9.67
C ARG A 282 -9.45 1.80 9.80
N ARG A 283 -10.18 1.78 8.68
CA ARG A 283 -11.58 1.36 8.64
C ARG A 283 -11.74 -0.10 9.07
N GLN A 284 -10.81 -0.97 8.70
CA GLN A 284 -10.85 -2.39 9.04
C GLN A 284 -10.83 -2.66 10.55
N ILE A 285 -10.26 -1.73 11.33
CA ILE A 285 -10.17 -1.80 12.79
C ILE A 285 -11.17 -0.88 13.50
N GLY A 286 -12.19 -0.40 12.79
CA GLY A 286 -13.25 0.45 13.35
C GLY A 286 -12.86 1.90 13.59
N LEU A 287 -11.69 2.36 13.11
CA LEU A 287 -11.30 3.76 13.20
C LEU A 287 -11.81 4.56 11.99
N SER A 288 -11.97 5.88 12.17
CA SER A 288 -12.21 6.79 11.04
C SER A 288 -11.09 6.65 10.00
N ALA A 289 -11.51 6.47 8.74
CA ALA A 289 -10.65 6.17 7.60
C ALA A 289 -9.74 7.35 7.22
N ARG A 290 -10.11 8.60 7.56
CA ARG A 290 -9.34 9.80 7.19
C ARG A 290 -9.09 9.94 5.67
N TRP A 291 -10.16 9.78 4.88
CA TRP A 291 -10.11 9.84 3.41
C TRP A 291 -9.43 11.09 2.83
N TRP A 292 -9.43 12.20 3.57
CA TRP A 292 -8.74 13.43 3.18
C TRP A 292 -7.23 13.22 2.89
N VAL A 293 -6.59 12.19 3.48
CA VAL A 293 -5.17 11.88 3.25
C VAL A 293 -4.89 11.49 1.79
N ILE A 294 -5.88 10.96 1.07
CA ILE A 294 -5.72 10.61 -0.35
C ILE A 294 -5.49 11.87 -1.19
N VAL A 295 -6.08 13.01 -0.82
CA VAL A 295 -6.01 14.26 -1.62
C VAL A 295 -4.58 14.69 -1.90
N PRO A 296 -3.71 14.99 -0.90
CA PRO A 296 -2.33 15.37 -1.19
C PRO A 296 -1.50 14.22 -1.82
N CYS A 297 -1.80 12.97 -1.48
CA CYS A 297 -1.11 11.81 -2.03
C CYS A 297 -1.47 11.49 -3.48
N MET A 298 -2.55 12.07 -4.02
CA MET A 298 -2.91 12.00 -5.43
C MET A 298 -2.57 13.31 -6.15
N LEU A 299 -2.85 14.45 -5.52
CA LEU A 299 -2.62 15.76 -6.14
C LEU A 299 -1.15 15.98 -6.49
N VAL A 300 -0.21 15.65 -5.59
CA VAL A 300 1.22 15.84 -5.87
C VAL A 300 1.69 14.97 -7.05
N PRO A 301 1.43 13.66 -7.09
CA PRO A 301 1.74 12.86 -8.28
C PRO A 301 1.03 13.32 -9.55
N MET A 302 -0.25 13.67 -9.48
CA MET A 302 -1.00 14.17 -10.65
C MET A 302 -0.40 15.47 -11.20
N LEU A 303 0.11 16.37 -10.35
CA LEU A 303 0.80 17.58 -10.80
C LEU A 303 2.16 17.26 -11.46
N LEU A 304 2.91 16.29 -10.91
CA LEU A 304 4.15 15.82 -11.54
C LEU A 304 3.86 15.16 -12.89
N HIS A 305 2.77 14.39 -12.97
CA HIS A 305 2.31 13.76 -14.20
C HIS A 305 1.87 14.81 -15.24
N ALA A 306 1.08 15.81 -14.83
CA ALA A 306 0.72 16.93 -15.70
C ALA A 306 1.97 17.65 -16.23
N ALA A 307 2.99 17.82 -15.39
CA ALA A 307 4.25 18.44 -15.79
C ALA A 307 5.08 17.57 -16.74
N TRP A 308 4.95 16.25 -16.70
CA TRP A 308 5.58 15.32 -17.66
C TRP A 308 4.98 15.50 -19.06
N ASP A 309 3.66 15.57 -19.12
CA ASP A 309 2.90 15.71 -20.37
C ASP A 309 2.73 17.17 -20.82
N ALA A 310 3.33 18.12 -20.12
CA ALA A 310 3.29 19.53 -20.47
C ALA A 310 4.06 19.80 -21.77
N PRO A 311 3.61 20.77 -22.60
CA PRO A 311 4.40 21.25 -23.73
C PRO A 311 5.83 21.57 -23.32
N HIS A 312 6.78 21.05 -24.08
CA HIS A 312 8.18 21.36 -23.86
C HIS A 312 8.48 22.81 -24.26
N PHE A 313 9.19 23.53 -23.39
CA PHE A 313 9.72 24.85 -23.70
C PHE A 313 11.13 24.73 -24.26
N SER A 314 11.49 25.57 -25.23
CA SER A 314 12.88 25.69 -25.69
C SER A 314 13.69 26.41 -24.61
N MET A 315 14.58 25.68 -23.95
CA MET A 315 15.41 26.18 -22.85
C MET A 315 16.81 25.59 -22.92
N PHE A 316 17.77 26.25 -22.26
CA PHE A 316 19.16 25.81 -22.24
C PHE A 316 19.26 24.39 -21.68
N THR A 317 20.04 23.54 -22.34
CA THR A 317 20.22 22.11 -22.01
C THR A 317 20.54 21.87 -20.54
N VAL A 318 21.40 22.70 -19.93
CA VAL A 318 21.76 22.62 -18.51
C VAL A 318 20.54 22.80 -17.61
N LEU A 319 19.66 23.73 -17.94
CA LEU A 319 18.44 23.98 -17.17
C LEU A 319 17.46 22.80 -17.31
N THR A 320 17.36 22.18 -18.49
CA THR A 320 16.54 20.97 -18.70
C THR A 320 16.98 19.83 -17.81
N PHE A 321 18.29 19.55 -17.77
CA PHE A 321 18.82 18.53 -16.89
C PHE A 321 18.64 18.86 -15.41
N ALA A 322 18.79 20.13 -15.01
CA ALA A 322 18.54 20.55 -13.64
C ALA A 322 17.07 20.35 -13.23
N LEU A 323 16.11 20.70 -14.10
CA LEU A 323 14.68 20.46 -13.84
C LEU A 323 14.35 18.97 -13.78
N LEU A 324 14.88 18.15 -14.70
CA LEU A 324 14.70 16.69 -14.64
C LEU A 324 15.28 16.09 -13.36
N PHE A 325 16.42 16.59 -12.88
CA PHE A 325 17.01 16.14 -11.62
C PHE A 325 16.11 16.46 -10.43
N VAL A 326 15.58 17.69 -10.35
CA VAL A 326 14.62 18.09 -9.31
C VAL A 326 13.36 17.26 -9.40
N TYR A 327 12.83 17.06 -10.59
CA TYR A 327 11.63 16.29 -10.87
C TYR A 327 11.74 14.83 -10.38
N TYR A 328 12.83 14.15 -10.74
CA TYR A 328 13.12 12.81 -10.25
C TYR A 328 13.40 12.78 -8.75
N GLY A 329 14.08 13.79 -8.23
CA GLY A 329 14.31 13.96 -6.80
C GLY A 329 13.00 13.99 -6.01
N LEU A 330 12.00 14.75 -6.48
CA LEU A 330 10.67 14.82 -5.88
C LEU A 330 9.94 13.47 -5.97
N THR A 331 9.93 12.86 -7.16
CA THR A 331 9.27 11.56 -7.41
C THR A 331 9.84 10.44 -6.53
N VAL A 332 11.17 10.30 -6.52
CA VAL A 332 11.86 9.29 -5.70
C VAL A 332 11.67 9.57 -4.21
N THR A 333 11.73 10.83 -3.78
CA THR A 333 11.49 11.19 -2.37
C THR A 333 10.08 10.81 -1.94
N ALA A 334 9.05 11.14 -2.73
CA ALA A 334 7.67 10.78 -2.43
C ALA A 334 7.48 9.25 -2.34
N PHE A 335 8.07 8.50 -3.27
CA PHE A 335 8.09 7.04 -3.24
C PHE A 335 8.76 6.49 -1.98
N LEU A 336 9.97 6.96 -1.63
CA LEU A 336 10.70 6.50 -0.44
C LEU A 336 9.96 6.83 0.87
N LEU A 337 9.28 7.98 0.93
CA LEU A 337 8.43 8.34 2.06
C LEU A 337 7.24 7.38 2.19
N ALA A 338 6.59 7.01 1.09
CA ALA A 338 5.52 6.02 1.07
C ALA A 338 6.03 4.63 1.53
N VAL A 339 7.19 4.18 1.05
CA VAL A 339 7.82 2.93 1.48
C VAL A 339 8.17 2.98 2.98
N ARG A 340 8.77 4.08 3.47
CA ARG A 340 9.08 4.28 4.89
C ARG A 340 7.82 4.25 5.75
N TRP A 341 6.73 4.84 5.28
CA TRP A 341 5.43 4.79 5.94
C TRP A 341 4.88 3.36 6.00
N GLY A 342 4.94 2.63 4.88
CA GLY A 342 4.59 1.21 4.82
C GLY A 342 5.37 0.37 5.83
N ARG A 343 6.70 0.53 5.90
CA ARG A 343 7.54 -0.21 6.86
C ARG A 343 7.14 0.03 8.31
N ARG A 344 6.82 1.28 8.67
CA ARG A 344 6.34 1.62 10.01
C ARG A 344 4.99 0.97 10.31
N SER A 345 4.10 0.88 9.32
CA SER A 345 2.80 0.23 9.49
C SER A 345 2.91 -1.28 9.71
N ASP A 346 3.85 -1.95 9.04
CA ASP A 346 4.11 -3.37 9.26
C ASP A 346 4.76 -3.62 10.62
N ALA A 347 5.73 -2.79 11.02
CA ALA A 347 6.36 -2.89 12.33
C ALA A 347 5.35 -2.72 13.47
N ALA A 348 4.41 -1.78 13.34
CA ALA A 348 3.34 -1.57 14.31
C ALA A 348 2.31 -2.71 14.38
N LEU A 349 2.26 -3.58 13.37
CA LEU A 349 1.40 -4.77 13.37
C LEU A 349 2.08 -5.98 14.03
N LEU A 350 3.42 -6.00 14.08
CA LEU A 350 4.22 -7.06 14.68
C LEU A 350 4.56 -6.82 16.16
N ALA A 351 4.41 -5.58 16.64
CA ALA A 351 4.63 -5.16 18.03
C ALA A 351 3.38 -5.39 18.89
#